data_AF-A0A956V4U0-F1
#
_entry.id   AF-A0A956V4U0-F1
#
_cell.length_a   1.000
_cell.length_b   1.000
_cell.length_c   1.000
_cell.angle_alpha   90.00
_cell.angle_beta   90.00
_cell.angle_gamma   90.00
#
_symmetry.space_group_name_H-M   'P 1'
#
loop_
_entity.id
_entity.type
_entity.pdbx_description
1 polymer ?
#
loop_
_entity_poly.entity_id
_entity_poly.type
_entity_poly.pdbx_seq_one_letter_code
_entity_poly.pdbx_strand_id
1 'polypeptide(L)'
;MKTTLRTLVFALALGFSIWTLAVSFSPISSNFQAGDEVSADGFNALFNAIGANFDAAKAAIDANEAAIASMSAKPAVSAGLVSNQAIPNNSVRKVNWNAESFDIGGFHDNATNNTRLTVPEAGIYQINALIAWETNGTGDRLLTVLKNGTLTQLSDTKTPVTGSSTSQSLSGMLELSAGDFLEVSVFQSSGTELDLFSTIPMQFSMVKVSEIP
;
A
#
# COMPACT_ATOMS: atom_id res chain seq x y z
N MET A 1 39.29 -35.93 -16.93
CA MET A 1 38.16 -36.08 -17.87
C MET A 1 37.38 -34.77 -17.84
N LYS A 2 37.39 -33.99 -18.93
CA LYS A 2 36.72 -32.67 -19.01
C LYS A 2 35.20 -32.87 -18.99
N THR A 3 34.51 -32.37 -17.97
CA THR A 3 33.05 -32.25 -17.95
C THR A 3 32.66 -30.79 -18.16
N THR A 4 32.16 -30.49 -19.36
CA THR A 4 31.63 -29.19 -19.76
C THR A 4 30.27 -28.97 -19.10
N LEU A 5 30.16 -27.95 -18.24
CA LEU A 5 28.88 -27.48 -17.69
C LEU A 5 28.00 -26.92 -18.83
N ARG A 6 26.82 -27.50 -19.05
CA ARG A 6 25.80 -26.93 -19.95
C ARG A 6 24.65 -26.39 -19.12
N THR A 7 24.62 -25.07 -18.93
CA THR A 7 23.47 -24.36 -18.38
C THR A 7 22.40 -24.26 -19.46
N LEU A 8 21.26 -24.92 -19.27
CA LEU A 8 20.10 -24.84 -20.17
C LEU A 8 19.23 -23.65 -19.70
N VAL A 9 19.20 -22.56 -20.48
CA VAL A 9 18.37 -21.38 -20.19
C VAL A 9 17.13 -21.43 -21.07
N PHE A 10 15.96 -21.66 -20.46
CA PHE A 10 14.67 -21.39 -21.09
C PHE A 10 14.23 -19.98 -20.68
N ALA A 11 14.26 -19.04 -21.62
CA ALA A 11 13.69 -17.71 -21.42
C ALA A 11 12.28 -17.70 -22.03
N LEU A 12 11.25 -17.48 -21.20
CA LEU A 12 9.95 -17.01 -21.67
C LEU A 12 9.68 -15.63 -21.04
N ALA A 13 9.34 -14.70 -21.93
CA ALA A 13 9.15 -13.29 -21.67
C ALA A 13 8.14 -13.01 -20.57
N LEU A 14 8.47 -12.05 -19.69
CA LEU A 14 7.64 -10.97 -19.14
C LEU A 14 8.39 -10.34 -17.96
N GLY A 15 9.10 -9.23 -18.19
CA GLY A 15 9.31 -8.09 -17.28
C GLY A 15 9.78 -8.25 -15.82
N PHE A 16 10.02 -9.44 -15.29
CA PHE A 16 10.52 -9.64 -13.93
C PHE A 16 11.99 -10.02 -13.99
N SER A 17 12.82 -9.27 -13.25
CA SER A 17 14.20 -9.63 -12.98
C SER A 17 14.21 -10.96 -12.25
N ILE A 18 14.44 -12.03 -12.99
CA ILE A 18 14.70 -13.36 -12.42
C ILE A 18 16.05 -13.23 -11.73
N TRP A 19 16.05 -13.15 -10.40
CA TRP A 19 17.26 -13.34 -9.62
C TRP A 19 17.70 -14.78 -9.84
N THR A 20 18.61 -15.00 -10.78
CA THR A 20 19.33 -16.28 -10.87
C THR A 20 20.24 -16.35 -9.65
N LEU A 21 19.72 -16.90 -8.55
CA LEU A 21 20.49 -17.19 -7.35
C LEU A 21 21.39 -18.40 -7.66
N ALA A 22 22.59 -18.14 -8.18
CA ALA A 22 23.59 -19.17 -8.34
C ALA A 22 24.18 -19.48 -6.96
N VAL A 23 23.72 -20.55 -6.31
CA VAL A 23 24.44 -21.12 -5.18
C VAL A 23 25.63 -21.89 -5.74
N SER A 24 26.79 -21.25 -5.81
CA SER A 24 28.03 -21.91 -6.21
C SER A 24 28.65 -22.61 -5.01
N PHE A 25 28.61 -23.94 -5.00
CA PHE A 25 29.37 -24.74 -4.04
C PHE A 25 30.79 -24.96 -4.56
N SER A 26 31.79 -24.76 -3.70
CA SER A 26 33.14 -25.26 -3.99
C SER A 26 33.17 -26.79 -3.88
N PRO A 27 33.79 -27.53 -4.82
CA PRO A 27 33.85 -28.97 -4.75
C PRO A 27 34.68 -29.45 -3.54
N ILE A 28 34.12 -30.38 -2.76
CA ILE A 28 34.70 -30.97 -1.54
C ILE A 28 35.90 -31.92 -1.84
N SER A 29 36.17 -32.24 -3.11
CA SER A 29 36.86 -33.48 -3.47
C SER A 29 38.35 -33.38 -3.87
N SER A 30 39.14 -32.39 -3.40
CA SER A 30 40.59 -32.43 -3.64
C SER A 30 41.40 -33.23 -2.61
N ASN A 31 40.82 -33.55 -1.44
CA ASN A 31 41.59 -34.00 -0.27
C ASN A 31 41.29 -35.44 0.21
N PHE A 32 40.55 -36.24 -0.55
CA PHE A 32 40.18 -37.61 -0.15
C PHE A 32 40.75 -38.64 -1.15
N GLN A 33 41.98 -39.10 -0.92
CA GLN A 33 42.49 -40.36 -1.48
C GLN A 33 42.21 -41.48 -0.47
N ALA A 34 41.79 -42.66 -0.95
CA ALA A 34 41.50 -43.79 -0.07
C ALA A 34 42.79 -44.34 0.56
N GLY A 35 42.82 -44.46 1.89
CA GLY A 35 43.94 -45.07 2.63
C GLY A 35 44.91 -44.11 3.32
N ASP A 36 44.75 -42.79 3.14
CA ASP A 36 45.56 -41.78 3.83
C ASP A 36 44.88 -41.32 5.13
N GLU A 37 45.64 -41.17 6.21
CA GLU A 37 45.17 -40.45 7.40
C GLU A 37 44.91 -38.99 7.01
N VAL A 38 43.69 -38.49 7.28
CA VAL A 38 43.35 -37.10 7.04
C VAL A 38 44.22 -36.23 7.94
N SER A 39 45.07 -35.37 7.35
CA SER A 39 45.87 -34.43 8.13
C SER A 39 44.96 -33.49 8.91
N ALA A 40 45.41 -33.04 10.08
CA ALA A 40 44.68 -32.04 10.87
C ALA A 40 44.36 -30.79 10.03
N ASP A 41 45.28 -30.39 9.14
CA ASP A 41 45.08 -29.28 8.21
C ASP A 41 43.99 -29.57 7.17
N GLY A 42 43.91 -30.80 6.66
CA GLY A 42 42.87 -31.22 5.72
C GLY A 42 41.47 -31.26 6.36
N PHE A 43 41.39 -31.71 7.62
CA PHE A 43 40.17 -31.66 8.41
C PHE A 43 39.75 -30.21 8.71
N ASN A 44 40.69 -29.36 9.14
CA ASN A 44 40.43 -27.95 9.42
C ASN A 44 39.98 -27.19 8.16
N ALA A 45 40.61 -27.47 7.01
CA ALA A 45 40.22 -26.89 5.73
C ALA A 45 38.78 -27.26 5.33
N LEU A 46 38.40 -28.53 5.52
CA LEU A 46 37.03 -28.97 5.26
C LEU A 46 36.03 -28.33 6.22
N PHE A 47 36.35 -28.30 7.52
CA PHE A 47 35.49 -27.70 8.53
C PHE A 47 35.25 -26.21 8.25
N ASN A 48 36.31 -25.48 7.89
CA ASN A 48 36.22 -24.07 7.50
C ASN A 48 35.39 -23.87 6.22
N ALA A 49 35.56 -24.73 5.21
CA ALA A 49 34.77 -24.67 3.98
C ALA A 49 33.28 -24.94 4.23
N ILE A 50 32.96 -25.89 5.12
CA ILE A 50 31.58 -26.16 5.55
C ILE A 50 31.01 -24.95 6.30
N GLY A 51 31.78 -24.36 7.23
CA GLY A 51 31.39 -23.15 7.94
C GLY A 51 31.08 -21.99 6.99
N ALA A 52 31.97 -21.73 6.03
CA ALA A 52 31.76 -20.68 5.02
C ALA A 52 30.50 -20.91 4.17
N ASN A 53 30.23 -22.16 3.78
CA ASN A 53 29.00 -22.50 3.05
C ASN A 53 27.75 -22.30 3.91
N PHE A 54 27.81 -22.64 5.21
CA PHE A 54 26.71 -22.44 6.14
C PHE A 54 26.43 -20.94 6.35
N ASP A 55 27.46 -20.13 6.55
CA ASP A 55 27.33 -18.68 6.72
C ASP A 55 26.75 -18.02 5.48
N ALA A 56 27.18 -18.43 4.29
CA ALA A 56 26.62 -17.95 3.02
C ALA A 56 25.13 -18.33 2.88
N ALA A 57 24.76 -19.57 3.25
CA ALA A 57 23.37 -20.01 3.23
C ALA A 57 22.51 -19.22 4.26
N LYS A 58 23.04 -18.98 5.46
CA LYS A 58 22.39 -18.17 6.50
C LYS A 58 22.15 -16.74 6.03
N ALA A 59 23.14 -16.10 5.43
CA ALA A 59 23.00 -14.75 4.89
C ALA A 59 21.94 -14.68 3.78
N ALA A 60 21.86 -15.70 2.92
CA ALA A 60 20.82 -15.78 1.89
C ALA A 60 19.41 -15.97 2.50
N ILE A 61 19.29 -16.78 3.55
CA ILE A 61 18.02 -16.95 4.28
C ILE A 61 17.59 -15.64 4.95
N ASP A 62 18.50 -14.95 5.63
CA ASP A 62 18.22 -13.68 6.29
C ASP A 62 17.75 -12.59 5.31
N ALA A 63 18.38 -12.53 4.13
CA ALA A 63 17.96 -11.63 3.07
C ALA A 63 16.55 -11.97 2.55
N ASN A 64 16.22 -13.26 2.41
CA ASN A 64 14.88 -13.70 2.03
C ASN A 64 13.85 -13.38 3.12
N GLU A 65 14.17 -13.57 4.39
CA GLU A 65 13.28 -13.22 5.51
C GLU A 65 12.98 -11.72 5.54
N ALA A 66 13.99 -10.87 5.35
CA ALA A 66 13.80 -9.42 5.22
C ALA A 66 12.92 -9.06 4.01
N ALA A 67 13.15 -9.70 2.87
CA ALA A 67 12.32 -9.51 1.67
C ALA A 67 10.86 -9.91 1.92
N ILE A 68 10.62 -11.07 2.53
CA ILE A 68 9.28 -11.54 2.89
C ILE A 68 8.60 -10.59 3.90
N ALA A 69 9.35 -10.05 4.87
CA ALA A 69 8.82 -9.07 5.82
C ALA A 69 8.37 -7.77 5.11
N SER A 70 9.11 -7.31 4.11
CA SER A 70 8.68 -6.17 3.25
C SER A 70 7.49 -6.48 2.33
N MET A 71 7.16 -7.77 2.14
CA MET A 71 5.93 -8.21 1.48
C MET A 71 4.73 -8.34 2.44
N SER A 72 4.89 -7.96 3.72
CA SER A 72 3.80 -7.89 4.70
C SER A 72 2.64 -7.01 4.22
N ALA A 73 1.46 -7.17 4.82
CA ALA A 73 0.27 -6.41 4.49
C ALA A 73 0.57 -4.91 4.51
N LYS A 74 0.50 -4.27 3.33
CA LYS A 74 0.74 -2.84 3.21
C LYS A 74 -0.31 -2.06 4.01
N PRO A 75 0.08 -0.96 4.68
CA PRO A 75 -0.89 -0.15 5.41
C PRO A 75 -2.04 0.29 4.52
N ALA A 76 -3.26 0.06 5.00
CA ALA A 76 -4.48 0.32 4.27
C ALA A 76 -5.63 0.61 5.23
N VAL A 77 -6.52 1.51 4.84
CA VAL A 77 -7.71 1.87 5.61
C VAL A 77 -8.89 2.10 4.70
N SER A 78 -10.09 1.80 5.22
CA SER A 78 -11.37 2.16 4.60
C SER A 78 -12.34 2.60 5.68
N ALA A 79 -12.60 3.89 5.73
CA ALA A 79 -13.54 4.53 6.64
C ALA A 79 -14.87 4.83 5.92
N GLY A 80 -15.97 4.80 6.66
CA GLY A 80 -17.33 4.93 6.16
C GLY A 80 -18.19 5.87 6.99
N LEU A 81 -19.29 6.33 6.38
CA LEU A 81 -20.31 7.18 7.01
C LEU A 81 -21.53 6.31 7.33
N VAL A 82 -21.88 6.14 8.61
CA VAL A 82 -23.02 5.32 9.06
C VAL A 82 -24.27 6.12 9.42
N SER A 83 -24.17 7.46 9.44
CA SER A 83 -25.31 8.36 9.68
C SER A 83 -25.29 9.50 8.68
N ASN A 84 -26.44 9.95 8.19
CA ASN A 84 -26.49 11.10 7.30
C ASN A 84 -25.78 12.31 7.89
N GLN A 85 -25.10 13.06 7.03
CA GLN A 85 -24.45 14.32 7.40
C GLN A 85 -25.09 15.48 6.63
N ALA A 86 -25.69 16.40 7.36
CA ALA A 86 -26.26 17.63 6.81
C ALA A 86 -25.17 18.59 6.31
N ILE A 87 -25.32 19.05 5.06
CA ILE A 87 -24.43 20.01 4.40
C ILE A 87 -25.25 21.26 4.04
N PRO A 88 -25.05 22.38 4.76
CA PRO A 88 -25.76 23.62 4.48
C PRO A 88 -25.46 24.18 3.10
N ASN A 89 -26.44 24.88 2.52
CA ASN A 89 -26.27 25.58 1.25
C ASN A 89 -25.09 26.56 1.28
N ASN A 90 -24.31 26.57 0.21
CA ASN A 90 -23.14 27.44 0.03
C ASN A 90 -22.13 27.35 1.17
N SER A 91 -21.94 26.16 1.73
CA SER A 91 -20.97 25.92 2.81
C SER A 91 -20.05 24.77 2.51
N VAL A 92 -18.76 24.99 2.75
CA VAL A 92 -17.74 23.93 2.69
C VAL A 92 -17.77 23.15 4.01
N ARG A 93 -17.83 21.82 3.92
CA ARG A 93 -17.84 20.91 5.07
C ARG A 93 -16.91 19.75 4.84
N LYS A 94 -16.25 19.31 5.91
CA LYS A 94 -15.50 18.05 5.92
C LYS A 94 -16.45 16.91 6.21
N VAL A 95 -16.24 15.77 5.55
CA VAL A 95 -17.06 14.58 5.77
C VAL A 95 -16.60 13.90 7.07
N ASN A 96 -17.56 13.57 7.93
CA ASN A 96 -17.30 12.81 9.15
C ASN A 96 -17.33 11.32 8.84
N TRP A 97 -16.29 10.56 9.16
CA TRP A 97 -16.25 9.11 8.98
C TRP A 97 -16.35 8.46 10.35
N ASN A 98 -17.42 7.72 10.61
CA ASN A 98 -17.76 7.22 11.95
C ASN A 98 -17.84 5.69 12.03
N ALA A 99 -17.34 5.00 11.00
CA ALA A 99 -17.09 3.58 11.02
C ALA A 99 -15.87 3.22 10.18
N GLU A 100 -15.31 2.04 10.43
CA GLU A 100 -14.24 1.44 9.63
C GLU A 100 -14.69 0.09 9.10
N SER A 101 -14.39 -0.19 7.84
CA SER A 101 -14.43 -1.56 7.31
C SER A 101 -13.16 -2.32 7.66
N PHE A 102 -12.03 -1.62 7.63
CA PHE A 102 -10.72 -2.08 8.12
C PHE A 102 -9.80 -0.88 8.34
N ASP A 103 -8.87 -1.04 9.27
CA ASP A 103 -7.72 -0.13 9.46
C ASP A 103 -6.48 -0.97 9.80
N ILE A 104 -5.58 -1.08 8.84
CA ILE A 104 -4.29 -1.76 8.94
C ILE A 104 -3.23 -0.67 8.96
N GLY A 105 -2.72 -0.35 10.14
CA GLY A 105 -1.68 0.68 10.31
C GLY A 105 -2.12 1.88 11.17
N GLY A 106 -3.39 1.95 11.57
CA GLY A 106 -3.88 2.95 12.52
C GLY A 106 -4.03 4.33 11.90
N PHE A 107 -4.65 4.40 10.72
CA PHE A 107 -4.87 5.65 9.99
C PHE A 107 -5.98 6.51 10.58
N HIS A 108 -7.01 5.88 11.16
CA HIS A 108 -8.27 6.51 11.49
C HIS A 108 -8.66 6.30 12.95
N ASP A 109 -9.47 7.22 13.47
CA ASP A 109 -10.11 7.09 14.78
C ASP A 109 -11.55 7.61 14.63
N ASN A 110 -12.53 6.73 14.85
CA ASN A 110 -13.95 7.03 14.68
C ASN A 110 -14.48 8.13 15.62
N ALA A 111 -13.77 8.44 16.70
CA ALA A 111 -14.17 9.43 17.70
C ALA A 111 -13.31 10.71 17.62
N THR A 112 -12.00 10.57 17.42
CA THR A 112 -11.03 11.66 17.52
C THR A 112 -10.50 12.04 16.15
N ASN A 113 -10.83 13.24 15.67
CA ASN A 113 -10.50 13.71 14.32
C ASN A 113 -11.03 12.78 13.22
N ASN A 114 -12.27 12.32 13.38
CA ASN A 114 -12.96 11.40 12.49
C ASN A 114 -13.19 11.94 11.05
N THR A 115 -12.71 13.13 10.72
CA THR A 115 -12.75 13.69 9.35
C THR A 115 -11.53 13.34 8.51
N ARG A 116 -10.51 12.70 9.09
CA ARG A 116 -9.19 12.55 8.47
C ARG A 116 -8.63 11.14 8.54
N LEU A 117 -7.86 10.78 7.52
CA LEU A 117 -7.00 9.60 7.51
C LEU A 117 -5.55 10.06 7.65
N THR A 118 -4.87 9.64 8.70
CA THR A 118 -3.50 10.05 9.04
C THR A 118 -2.50 8.98 8.59
N VAL A 119 -1.48 9.39 7.86
CA VAL A 119 -0.52 8.48 7.22
C VAL A 119 0.48 7.96 8.26
N PRO A 120 0.57 6.64 8.50
CA PRO A 120 1.47 6.08 9.51
C PRO A 120 2.93 6.06 9.04
N GLU A 121 3.17 5.92 7.73
CA GLU A 121 4.50 5.82 7.15
C GLU A 121 4.59 6.52 5.79
N ALA A 122 5.77 7.07 5.47
CA ALA A 122 5.98 7.76 4.21
C ALA A 122 5.83 6.81 3.01
N GLY A 123 5.28 7.29 1.90
CA GLY A 123 5.02 6.45 0.74
C GLY A 123 4.20 7.13 -0.35
N ILE A 124 4.00 6.41 -1.44
CA ILE A 124 2.97 6.71 -2.44
C ILE A 124 1.71 5.95 -2.05
N TYR A 125 0.59 6.66 -1.96
CA TYR A 125 -0.70 6.13 -1.56
C TYR A 125 -1.71 6.25 -2.68
N GLN A 126 -2.43 5.15 -2.97
CA GLN A 126 -3.65 5.18 -3.75
C GLN A 126 -4.79 5.60 -2.84
N ILE A 127 -5.57 6.60 -3.26
CA ILE A 127 -6.65 7.23 -2.48
C ILE A 127 -7.95 7.09 -3.27
N ASN A 128 -9.04 6.75 -2.58
CA ASN A 128 -10.37 6.74 -3.16
C ASN A 128 -11.37 7.41 -2.22
N ALA A 129 -12.28 8.21 -2.77
CA ALA A 129 -13.40 8.79 -2.04
C ALA A 129 -14.68 8.55 -2.84
N LEU A 130 -15.73 8.08 -2.17
CA LEU A 130 -17.05 7.87 -2.74
C LEU A 130 -18.08 8.51 -1.82
N ILE A 131 -18.86 9.44 -2.37
CA ILE A 131 -19.95 10.11 -1.66
C ILE A 131 -21.25 10.06 -2.48
N ALA A 132 -22.38 10.15 -1.79
CA ALA A 132 -23.68 10.30 -2.42
C ALA A 132 -24.49 11.41 -1.74
N TRP A 133 -24.99 12.33 -2.55
CA TRP A 133 -25.83 13.44 -2.12
C TRP A 133 -27.30 13.06 -2.16
N GLU A 134 -28.06 13.65 -1.26
CA GLU A 134 -29.51 13.73 -1.35
C GLU A 134 -29.98 14.24 -2.72
N THR A 135 -31.09 13.67 -3.21
CA THR A 135 -31.66 13.99 -4.52
C THR A 135 -32.09 15.45 -4.60
N ASN A 136 -31.37 16.24 -5.39
CA ASN A 136 -31.72 17.61 -5.69
C ASN A 136 -31.05 18.04 -7.01
N GLY A 137 -31.84 18.49 -7.98
CA GLY A 137 -31.38 18.85 -9.33
C GLY A 137 -30.89 20.30 -9.49
N THR A 138 -30.59 21.01 -8.41
CA THR A 138 -30.20 22.45 -8.43
C THR A 138 -28.82 22.67 -7.82
N GLY A 139 -28.12 23.69 -8.32
CA GLY A 139 -26.77 24.08 -7.90
C GLY A 139 -25.69 23.13 -8.40
N ASP A 140 -24.53 23.19 -7.77
CA ASP A 140 -23.38 22.33 -8.06
C ASP A 140 -23.07 21.44 -6.86
N ARG A 141 -22.32 20.36 -7.12
CA ARG A 141 -21.74 19.48 -6.10
C ARG A 141 -20.23 19.46 -6.30
N LEU A 142 -19.49 19.74 -5.25
CA LEU A 142 -18.03 19.71 -5.24
C LEU A 142 -17.57 18.69 -4.20
N LEU A 143 -16.62 17.85 -4.62
CA LEU A 143 -15.92 16.87 -3.80
C LEU A 143 -14.42 17.11 -3.99
N THR A 144 -13.67 17.29 -2.90
CA THR A 144 -12.23 17.55 -2.96
C THR A 144 -11.50 16.82 -1.84
N VAL A 145 -10.34 16.23 -2.13
CA VAL A 145 -9.43 15.73 -1.11
C VAL A 145 -8.48 16.85 -0.69
N LEU A 146 -8.36 17.07 0.62
CA LEU A 146 -7.42 18.01 1.23
C LEU A 146 -6.23 17.24 1.80
N LYS A 147 -5.02 17.78 1.66
CA LYS A 147 -3.82 17.35 2.38
C LYS A 147 -3.47 18.41 3.41
N ASN A 148 -3.45 18.03 4.69
CA ASN A 148 -3.15 18.94 5.81
C ASN A 148 -4.01 20.23 5.76
N GLY A 149 -5.30 20.08 5.41
CA GLY A 149 -6.25 21.19 5.26
C GLY A 149 -6.11 22.03 3.97
N THR A 150 -5.19 21.69 3.06
CA THR A 150 -4.97 22.39 1.79
C THR A 150 -5.48 21.57 0.60
N LEU A 151 -5.99 22.25 -0.44
CA LEU A 151 -6.49 21.60 -1.65
C LEU A 151 -5.41 20.76 -2.36
N THR A 152 -5.80 19.59 -2.88
CA THR A 152 -4.95 18.74 -3.74
C THR A 152 -5.48 18.73 -5.18
N GLN A 153 -4.78 18.06 -6.11
CA GLN A 153 -5.30 17.85 -7.46
C GLN A 153 -6.51 16.90 -7.52
N LEU A 154 -6.88 16.22 -6.43
CA LEU A 154 -8.01 15.30 -6.40
C LEU A 154 -9.29 16.09 -6.07
N SER A 155 -9.97 16.55 -7.12
CA SER A 155 -11.22 17.30 -7.01
C SER A 155 -12.18 16.97 -8.16
N ASP A 156 -13.47 16.94 -7.88
CA ASP A 156 -14.56 16.70 -8.83
C ASP A 156 -15.71 17.69 -8.61
N THR A 157 -16.16 18.30 -9.70
CA THR A 157 -17.32 19.20 -9.72
C THR A 157 -18.38 18.58 -10.63
N LYS A 158 -19.60 18.41 -10.11
CA LYS A 158 -20.73 17.91 -10.88
C LYS A 158 -21.92 18.85 -10.82
N THR A 159 -22.56 19.01 -11.98
CA THR A 159 -23.96 19.41 -12.06
C THR A 159 -24.82 18.20 -11.64
N PRO A 160 -25.76 18.37 -10.70
CA PRO A 160 -26.57 17.27 -10.20
C PRO A 160 -27.62 16.81 -11.22
N VAL A 161 -28.07 15.57 -11.05
CA VAL A 161 -29.17 15.00 -11.84
C VAL A 161 -30.53 15.26 -11.17
N THR A 162 -31.56 15.49 -11.97
CA THR A 162 -32.94 15.63 -11.47
C THR A 162 -33.57 14.26 -11.22
N GLY A 163 -34.23 14.10 -10.08
CA GLY A 163 -35.02 12.90 -9.76
C GLY A 163 -34.23 11.70 -9.22
N SER A 164 -32.91 11.82 -9.08
CA SER A 164 -32.03 10.79 -8.51
C SER A 164 -30.92 11.40 -7.65
N SER A 165 -30.33 10.60 -6.76
CA SER A 165 -29.16 10.99 -5.96
C SER A 165 -27.96 11.25 -6.87
N THR A 166 -27.20 12.31 -6.59
CA THR A 166 -25.95 12.57 -7.29
C THR A 166 -24.79 11.92 -6.54
N SER A 167 -24.08 10.99 -7.18
CA SER A 167 -22.88 10.35 -6.60
C SER A 167 -21.60 10.90 -7.21
N GLN A 168 -20.56 11.06 -6.38
CA GLN A 168 -19.23 11.50 -6.80
C GLN A 168 -18.19 10.50 -6.32
N SER A 169 -17.24 10.18 -7.20
CA SER A 169 -16.10 9.34 -6.89
C SER A 169 -14.81 10.03 -7.31
N LEU A 170 -13.81 9.95 -6.46
CA LEU A 170 -12.45 10.38 -6.73
C LEU A 170 -11.50 9.22 -6.55
N SER A 171 -10.46 9.19 -7.39
CA SER A 171 -9.38 8.22 -7.32
C SER A 171 -8.10 8.88 -7.77
N GLY A 172 -7.00 8.63 -7.08
CA GLY A 172 -5.68 9.09 -7.50
C GLY A 172 -4.59 8.75 -6.51
N MET A 173 -3.35 9.04 -6.90
CA MET A 173 -2.17 8.77 -6.09
C MET A 173 -1.56 10.07 -5.57
N LEU A 174 -1.13 10.06 -4.31
CA LEU A 174 -0.33 11.15 -3.71
C LEU A 174 0.90 10.58 -3.01
N GLU A 175 1.97 11.35 -3.06
CA GLU A 175 3.14 11.16 -2.20
C GLU A 175 2.88 11.82 -0.85
N LEU A 176 3.00 11.04 0.22
CA LEU A 176 2.67 11.45 1.58
C LEU A 176 3.82 11.09 2.53
N SER A 177 4.10 11.99 3.45
CA SER A 177 5.01 11.75 4.57
C SER A 177 4.25 11.17 5.76
N ALA A 178 4.96 10.50 6.67
CA ALA A 178 4.37 10.08 7.94
C ALA A 178 3.83 11.30 8.71
N GLY A 179 2.61 11.19 9.22
CA GLY A 179 1.90 12.26 9.92
C GLY A 179 1.13 13.23 9.02
N ASP A 180 1.30 13.20 7.69
CA ASP A 180 0.38 13.86 6.78
C ASP A 180 -1.03 13.29 6.99
N PHE A 181 -2.05 14.13 6.89
CA PHE A 181 -3.44 13.66 6.93
C PHE A 181 -4.21 14.14 5.72
N LEU A 182 -5.09 13.26 5.23
CA LEU A 182 -6.03 13.57 4.17
C LEU A 182 -7.44 13.70 4.71
N GLU A 183 -8.20 14.63 4.15
CA GLU A 183 -9.61 14.86 4.49
C GLU A 183 -10.44 14.94 3.22
N VAL A 184 -11.71 14.54 3.30
CA VAL A 184 -12.68 14.77 2.23
C VAL A 184 -13.49 16.01 2.56
N SER A 185 -13.47 16.98 1.65
CA SER A 185 -14.23 18.22 1.72
C SER A 185 -15.30 18.23 0.65
N VAL A 186 -16.48 18.71 1.01
CA VAL A 186 -17.64 18.81 0.13
C VAL A 186 -18.26 20.20 0.16
N PHE A 187 -18.92 20.57 -0.92
CA PHE A 187 -19.70 21.80 -1.04
C PHE A 187 -20.90 21.58 -1.96
N GLN A 188 -22.00 22.28 -1.69
CA GLN A 188 -23.20 22.29 -2.53
C GLN A 188 -23.90 23.66 -2.54
N SER A 189 -24.56 24.00 -3.65
CA SER A 189 -25.25 25.28 -3.88
C SER A 189 -26.73 25.14 -4.29
N SER A 190 -27.43 24.14 -3.76
CA SER A 190 -28.81 23.78 -4.15
C SER A 190 -29.90 24.79 -3.74
N GLY A 191 -29.57 25.74 -2.86
CA GLY A 191 -30.53 26.65 -2.24
C GLY A 191 -31.13 26.14 -0.93
N THR A 192 -30.94 24.86 -0.58
CA THR A 192 -31.36 24.26 0.70
C THR A 192 -30.22 23.48 1.35
N GLU A 193 -30.42 23.01 2.58
CA GLU A 193 -29.58 21.95 3.13
C GLU A 193 -29.78 20.65 2.33
N LEU A 194 -28.70 19.87 2.21
CA LEU A 194 -28.73 18.51 1.65
C LEU A 194 -27.94 17.57 2.54
N ASP A 195 -28.42 16.36 2.67
CA ASP A 195 -27.68 15.30 3.34
C ASP A 195 -26.67 14.61 2.41
N LEU A 196 -25.54 14.17 2.98
CA LEU A 196 -24.80 13.01 2.48
C LEU A 196 -25.45 11.74 3.01
N PHE A 197 -25.83 10.82 2.13
CA PHE A 197 -26.55 9.61 2.52
C PHE A 197 -25.63 8.52 3.08
N SER A 198 -25.95 7.99 4.25
CA SER A 198 -25.27 6.80 4.80
C SER A 198 -25.84 5.47 4.29
N THR A 199 -27.00 5.48 3.62
CA THR A 199 -27.64 4.27 3.05
C THR A 199 -26.99 3.80 1.76
N ILE A 200 -26.18 4.64 1.13
CA ILE A 200 -25.26 4.27 0.05
C ILE A 200 -23.89 4.07 0.70
N PRO A 201 -23.12 3.01 0.37
CA PRO A 201 -21.81 2.78 0.97
C PRO A 201 -20.84 3.91 0.62
N MET A 202 -20.80 4.94 1.44
CA MET A 202 -19.82 6.01 1.35
C MET A 202 -18.50 5.50 1.91
N GLN A 203 -17.41 5.84 1.23
CA GLN A 203 -16.09 5.34 1.58
C GLN A 203 -15.04 6.42 1.39
N PHE A 204 -14.12 6.49 2.34
CA PHE A 204 -12.82 7.12 2.16
C PHE A 204 -11.73 6.10 2.49
N SER A 205 -10.92 5.76 1.50
CA SER A 205 -9.91 4.72 1.62
C SER A 205 -8.55 5.17 1.09
N MET A 206 -7.50 4.60 1.70
CA MET A 206 -6.16 4.68 1.18
C MET A 206 -5.41 3.37 1.37
N VAL A 207 -4.50 3.07 0.44
CA VAL A 207 -3.58 1.95 0.54
C VAL A 207 -2.20 2.40 0.06
N LYS A 208 -1.16 2.05 0.82
CA LYS A 208 0.22 2.29 0.39
C LYS A 208 0.52 1.40 -0.81
N VAL A 209 0.99 1.99 -1.90
CA VAL A 209 1.38 1.24 -3.11
C VAL A 209 2.89 1.09 -3.23
N SER A 210 3.66 2.09 -2.80
CA SER A 210 5.12 2.10 -2.90
C SER A 210 5.77 2.89 -1.76
N GLU A 211 7.03 2.56 -1.47
CA GLU A 211 7.96 3.46 -0.78
C GLU A 211 8.31 4.65 -1.68
N ILE A 212 8.82 5.73 -1.07
CA ILE A 212 9.47 6.85 -1.78
C ILE A 212 10.95 6.47 -2.00
N PRO A 213 11.55 6.73 -3.17
CA PRO A 213 12.97 6.46 -3.45
C PRO A 213 13.95 7.16 -2.52
#